data_AF-A0A7Z8G563-F1
#
_entry.id   AF-A0A7Z8G563-F1
#
_cell.length_a   1.000
_cell.length_b   1.000
_cell.length_c   1.000
_cell.angle_alpha   90.00
_cell.angle_beta   90.00
_cell.angle_gamma   90.00
#
_symmetry.space_group_name_H-M   'P 1'
#
loop_
_entity.id
_entity.type
_entity.pdbx_description
1 polymer ?
#
loop_
_entity_poly.entity_id
_entity_poly.type
_entity_poly.pdbx_seq_one_letter_code
_entity_poly.pdbx_strand_id
1 'polypeptide(L)'
;MTLPTQDTCRKLQQQLTAKKLELRHLKETHLIVEHAFLDSQYFSKKEQYLWEKILQLCSGTSSETSVNEELEQLKEESRLFQQQLIVGEEELKQIRLKTLFELQQLEKNYIQFRNEVQI
;
A
#
# COMPACT_ATOMS: atom_id res chain seq x y z
N MET A 1 -41.52 7.59 -15.76
CA MET A 1 -40.57 6.70 -15.06
C MET A 1 -41.30 6.01 -13.92
N THR A 2 -41.05 4.73 -13.68
CA THR A 2 -41.62 4.02 -12.53
C THR A 2 -40.74 4.24 -11.29
N LEU A 3 -41.31 4.39 -10.08
CA LEU A 3 -40.57 4.47 -8.81
C LEU A 3 -39.38 3.46 -8.70
N PRO A 4 -39.54 2.17 -9.06
CA PRO A 4 -38.44 1.20 -9.01
C PRO A 4 -37.25 1.50 -9.95
N THR A 5 -37.45 2.19 -11.08
CA THR A 5 -36.34 2.56 -11.98
C THR A 5 -35.50 3.71 -11.41
N GLN A 6 -36.14 4.68 -10.75
CA GLN A 6 -35.43 5.77 -10.06
C GLN A 6 -34.61 5.27 -8.86
N ASP A 7 -35.17 4.35 -8.07
CA ASP A 7 -34.47 3.76 -6.93
C ASP A 7 -33.25 2.93 -7.35
N THR A 8 -33.36 2.19 -8.46
CA THR A 8 -32.25 1.39 -9.00
C THR A 8 -31.13 2.28 -9.55
N CYS A 9 -31.48 3.35 -10.28
CA CYS A 9 -30.52 4.34 -10.78
C CYS A 9 -29.77 5.03 -9.62
N ARG A 10 -30.49 5.43 -8.57
CA ARG A 10 -29.91 6.06 -7.37
C ARG A 10 -28.96 5.12 -6.64
N LYS A 11 -29.30 3.83 -6.50
CA LYS A 11 -28.43 2.82 -5.89
C LYS A 11 -27.14 2.62 -6.69
N LEU A 12 -27.22 2.50 -8.01
CA LEU A 12 -26.04 2.38 -8.87
C LEU A 12 -25.13 3.61 -8.78
N GLN A 13 -25.71 4.81 -8.75
CA GLN A 13 -24.96 6.06 -8.60
C GLN A 13 -24.27 6.16 -7.22
N GLN A 14 -24.92 5.71 -6.16
CA GLN A 14 -24.32 5.63 -4.82
C GLN A 14 -23.16 4.63 -4.79
N GLN A 15 -23.33 3.45 -5.38
CA GLN A 15 -22.27 2.43 -5.47
C GLN A 15 -21.06 2.94 -6.27
N LEU A 16 -21.30 3.64 -7.39
CA LEU A 16 -20.25 4.27 -8.18
C LEU A 16 -19.47 5.32 -7.37
N THR A 17 -20.19 6.15 -6.62
CA THR A 17 -19.57 7.19 -5.79
C THR A 17 -18.72 6.57 -4.68
N ALA A 18 -19.24 5.54 -4.01
CA ALA A 18 -18.52 4.80 -2.97
C ALA A 18 -17.25 4.12 -3.53
N LYS A 19 -17.34 3.46 -4.68
CA LYS A 19 -16.18 2.82 -5.32
C LYS A 19 -15.13 3.82 -5.81
N LYS A 20 -15.56 5.00 -6.28
CA LYS A 20 -14.64 6.11 -6.61
C LYS A 20 -13.88 6.62 -5.39
N LEU A 21 -14.57 6.73 -4.26
CA LEU A 21 -13.96 7.13 -2.99
C LEU A 21 -12.96 6.07 -2.49
N GLU A 22 -13.35 4.79 -2.52
CA GLU A 22 -12.49 3.65 -2.18
C GLU A 22 -11.20 3.66 -3.01
N LEU A 23 -11.31 3.86 -4.33
CA LEU A 23 -10.14 3.93 -5.22
C LEU A 23 -9.24 5.14 -4.91
N ARG A 24 -9.81 6.27 -4.49
CA ARG A 24 -9.04 7.44 -4.07
C ARG A 24 -8.26 7.15 -2.80
N HIS A 25 -8.92 6.60 -1.78
CA HIS A 25 -8.26 6.22 -0.53
C HIS A 25 -7.17 5.18 -0.75
N LEU A 26 -7.38 4.18 -1.61
CA LEU A 26 -6.34 3.20 -1.96
C LEU A 26 -5.10 3.87 -2.59
N LYS A 27 -5.28 4.93 -3.40
CA LYS A 27 -4.15 5.69 -3.95
C LYS A 27 -3.43 6.52 -2.89
N GLU A 28 -4.17 7.15 -1.99
CA GLU A 28 -3.59 7.90 -0.86
C GLU A 28 -2.80 6.98 0.06
N THR A 29 -3.38 5.83 0.46
CA THR A 29 -2.70 4.81 1.27
C THR A 29 -1.44 4.29 0.57
N HIS A 30 -1.48 4.07 -0.75
CA HIS A 30 -0.30 3.65 -1.49
C HIS A 30 0.86 4.65 -1.37
N LEU A 31 0.58 5.95 -1.53
CA LEU A 31 1.58 7.01 -1.39
C LEU A 31 2.14 7.07 0.03
N ILE A 32 1.29 6.91 1.05
CA ILE A 32 1.71 6.89 2.46
C ILE A 32 2.67 5.71 2.71
N VAL A 33 2.34 4.53 2.19
CA VAL A 33 3.18 3.32 2.32
C VAL A 33 4.51 3.51 1.60
N GLU A 34 4.50 4.09 0.39
CA GLU A 34 5.71 4.39 -0.38
C GLU A 34 6.63 5.37 0.37
N HIS A 35 6.08 6.43 0.97
CA HIS A 35 6.86 7.36 1.79
C HIS A 35 7.43 6.70 3.05
N ALA A 36 6.59 5.96 3.81
CA ALA A 36 7.04 5.25 5.00
C ALA A 36 8.16 4.24 4.69
N PHE A 37 8.09 3.61 3.52
CA PHE A 37 9.13 2.72 3.02
C PHE A 37 10.46 3.45 2.75
N LEU A 38 10.41 4.57 2.01
CA LEU A 38 11.60 5.37 1.72
C LEU A 38 12.26 5.86 3.01
N ASP A 39 11.46 6.31 3.97
CA ASP A 39 11.94 6.71 5.30
C ASP A 39 12.60 5.54 6.02
N SER A 40 11.95 4.37 6.06
CA SER A 40 12.50 3.17 6.68
C SER A 40 13.82 2.74 6.05
N GLN A 41 13.96 2.79 4.73
CA GLN A 41 15.24 2.50 4.06
C GLN A 41 16.33 3.50 4.44
N TYR A 42 15.98 4.79 4.49
CA TYR A 42 16.92 5.84 4.86
C TYR A 42 17.42 5.66 6.30
N PHE A 43 16.51 5.45 7.24
CA PHE A 43 16.87 5.25 8.65
C PHE A 43 17.65 3.96 8.86
N SER A 44 17.26 2.85 8.24
CA SER A 44 18.00 1.57 8.33
C SER A 44 19.44 1.70 7.83
N LYS A 45 19.67 2.36 6.68
CA LYS A 45 21.03 2.63 6.18
C LYS A 45 21.84 3.51 7.12
N LYS A 46 21.20 4.53 7.71
CA LYS A 46 21.86 5.44 8.64
C LYS A 46 22.24 4.73 9.94
N GLU A 47 21.34 3.88 10.44
CA GLU A 47 21.58 3.05 11.62
C GLU A 47 22.73 2.07 11.38
N GLN A 48 22.72 1.35 10.25
CA GLN A 48 23.81 0.45 9.88
C GLN A 48 25.16 1.19 9.84
N TYR A 49 25.20 2.36 9.21
CA TYR A 49 26.40 3.20 9.17
C TYR A 49 26.91 3.57 10.58
N LEU A 50 26.00 3.92 11.50
CA LEU A 50 26.38 4.25 12.87
C LEU A 50 26.94 3.04 13.61
N TRP A 51 26.32 1.87 13.45
CA TRP A 51 26.83 0.62 14.03
C TRP A 51 28.19 0.23 13.47
N GLU A 52 28.43 0.41 12.17
CA GLU A 52 29.75 0.21 11.56
C GLU A 52 30.81 1.17 12.15
N LYS A 53 30.42 2.42 12.48
CA LYS A 53 31.31 3.36 13.17
C LYS A 53 31.59 2.95 14.61
N ILE A 54 30.58 2.46 15.33
CA ILE A 54 30.77 1.93 16.68
C ILE A 54 31.70 0.73 16.65
N LEU A 55 31.54 -0.18 15.68
CA LEU A 55 32.41 -1.34 15.50
C LEU A 55 33.87 -0.94 15.30
N GLN A 56 34.12 0.07 14.46
CA GLN A 56 35.47 0.61 14.26
C GLN A 56 36.09 1.15 15.55
N LEU A 57 35.29 1.75 16.43
CA LEU A 57 35.75 2.32 17.71
C LEU A 57 35.94 1.27 18.80
N CYS A 58 35.15 0.19 18.80
CA CYS A 58 35.19 -0.85 19.83
C CYS A 58 36.00 -2.09 19.41
N SER A 59 36.66 -2.09 18.25
CA SER A 59 37.45 -3.25 17.81
C SER A 59 38.58 -3.56 18.79
N GLY A 60 38.76 -4.84 19.10
CA GLY A 60 39.70 -5.31 20.11
C GLY A 60 39.22 -5.13 21.55
N THR A 61 37.99 -4.65 21.78
CA THR A 61 37.39 -4.54 23.12
C THR A 61 36.38 -5.66 23.37
N SER A 62 35.98 -5.85 24.63
CA SER A 62 34.95 -6.81 25.01
C SER A 62 33.57 -6.53 24.39
N SER A 63 33.34 -5.32 23.88
CA SER A 63 32.07 -4.93 23.25
C SER A 63 31.98 -5.29 21.76
N GLU A 64 33.09 -5.67 21.10
CA GLU A 64 33.12 -5.95 19.65
C GLU A 64 32.15 -7.05 19.23
N THR A 65 32.04 -8.13 20.00
CA THR A 65 31.11 -9.23 19.71
C THR A 65 29.66 -8.76 19.73
N SER A 66 29.26 -8.00 20.74
CA SER A 66 27.90 -7.49 20.87
C SER A 66 27.55 -6.55 19.72
N VAL A 67 28.47 -5.68 19.30
CA VAL A 67 28.24 -4.78 18.16
C VAL A 67 28.11 -5.55 16.84
N ASN A 68 28.88 -6.63 16.65
CA ASN A 68 28.70 -7.50 15.49
C ASN A 68 27.34 -8.21 15.49
N GLU A 69 26.87 -8.66 16.66
CA GLU A 69 25.54 -9.28 16.79
C GLU A 69 24.42 -8.29 16.42
N GLU A 70 24.48 -7.05 16.89
CA GLU A 70 23.53 -5.98 16.52
C GLU A 70 23.54 -5.69 15.00
N LEU A 71 24.72 -5.67 14.38
CA LEU A 71 24.84 -5.49 12.93
C LEU A 71 24.22 -6.64 12.13
N GLU A 72 24.38 -7.89 12.58
CA GLU A 72 23.74 -9.04 11.93
C GLU A 72 22.23 -9.05 12.14
N GLN A 73 21.75 -8.67 13.33
CA GLN A 73 20.31 -8.51 13.60
C GLN A 73 19.70 -7.46 12.68
N LEU A 74 20.32 -6.27 12.57
CA LEU A 74 19.84 -5.20 11.70
C LEU A 74 19.76 -5.62 10.22
N LYS A 75 20.73 -6.40 9.73
CA LYS A 75 20.70 -6.96 8.37
C LYS A 75 19.52 -7.92 8.18
N GLU A 76 19.27 -8.78 9.15
CA GLU A 76 18.16 -9.72 9.10
C GLU A 76 16.81 -9.01 9.15
N GLU A 77 16.65 -8.02 10.04
CA GLU A 77 15.44 -7.20 10.12
C GLU A 77 15.19 -6.44 8.82
N SER A 78 16.22 -5.81 8.24
CA SER A 78 16.12 -5.14 6.94
C SER A 78 15.69 -6.11 5.84
N ARG A 79 16.21 -7.33 5.84
CA ARG A 79 15.86 -8.36 4.85
C ARG A 79 14.39 -8.78 4.99
N LEU A 80 13.95 -9.06 6.22
CA LEU A 80 12.57 -9.44 6.52
C LEU A 80 11.59 -8.32 6.14
N PHE A 81 11.92 -7.08 6.49
CA PHE A 81 11.12 -5.92 6.14
C PHE A 81 10.97 -5.75 4.61
N GLN A 82 12.06 -5.89 3.85
CA GLN A 82 12.01 -5.82 2.38
C GLN A 82 11.14 -6.94 1.78
N GLN A 83 11.21 -8.15 2.31
CA GLN A 83 10.37 -9.26 1.85
C GLN A 83 8.88 -8.98 2.09
N GLN A 84 8.53 -8.53 3.31
CA GLN A 84 7.15 -8.19 3.65
C GLN A 84 6.62 -7.04 2.80
N LEU A 85 7.45 -6.05 2.50
CA LEU A 85 7.07 -4.94 1.64
C LEU A 85 6.73 -5.41 0.23
N ILE A 86 7.56 -6.24 -0.41
CA ILE A 86 7.32 -6.74 -1.76
C ILE A 86 5.96 -7.45 -1.83
N VAL A 87 5.64 -8.24 -0.80
CA VAL A 87 4.34 -8.90 -0.67
C VAL A 87 3.22 -7.86 -0.54
N GLY A 88 3.34 -6.90 0.37
CA GLY A 88 2.33 -5.85 0.58
C GLY A 88 2.10 -4.96 -0.64
N GLU A 89 3.13 -4.63 -1.40
CA GLU A 89 3.04 -3.85 -2.63
C GLU A 89 2.25 -4.61 -3.71
N GLU A 90 2.53 -5.90 -3.89
CA GLU A 90 1.80 -6.72 -4.85
C GLU A 90 0.35 -6.92 -4.42
N GLU A 91 0.08 -7.17 -3.13
CA GLU A 91 -1.29 -7.24 -2.60
C GLU A 91 -2.08 -5.95 -2.85
N LEU A 92 -1.48 -4.79 -2.55
CA LEU A 92 -2.12 -3.50 -2.75
C LEU A 92 -2.38 -3.23 -4.24
N LYS A 93 -1.45 -3.61 -5.12
CA LYS A 93 -1.61 -3.54 -6.57
C LYS A 93 -2.75 -4.43 -7.06
N GLN A 94 -2.87 -5.66 -6.56
CA GLN A 94 -3.99 -6.54 -6.90
C GLN A 94 -5.33 -5.96 -6.44
N ILE A 95 -5.40 -5.41 -5.23
CA ILE A 95 -6.60 -4.73 -4.72
C ILE A 95 -6.98 -3.57 -5.63
N ARG A 96 -6.02 -2.69 -6.01
CA ARG A 96 -6.28 -1.57 -6.93
C ARG A 96 -6.80 -2.03 -8.29
N LEU A 97 -6.22 -3.08 -8.87
CA LEU A 97 -6.67 -3.63 -10.15
C LEU A 97 -8.09 -4.18 -10.06
N LYS A 98 -8.41 -4.89 -8.97
CA LYS A 98 -9.75 -5.41 -8.70
C LYS A 98 -10.78 -4.28 -8.52
N THR A 99 -10.50 -3.29 -7.68
CA THR A 99 -11.41 -2.15 -7.46
C THR A 99 -11.62 -1.35 -8.75
N LEU A 100 -10.59 -1.19 -9.58
CA LEU A 100 -10.72 -0.56 -10.89
C LEU A 100 -11.62 -1.35 -11.83
N PHE A 101 -11.46 -2.67 -11.89
CA PHE A 101 -12.31 -3.54 -12.70
C PHE A 101 -13.78 -3.48 -12.25
N GLU A 102 -14.04 -3.58 -10.94
CA GLU A 102 -15.39 -3.46 -10.37
C GLU A 102 -16.04 -2.10 -10.71
N LEU A 103 -15.27 -1.02 -10.64
CA LEU A 103 -15.73 0.31 -11.01
C LEU A 103 -16.10 0.40 -12.49
N GLN A 104 -15.28 -0.16 -13.39
CA GLN A 104 -15.60 -0.20 -14.82
C GLN A 104 -16.87 -1.01 -15.12
N GLN A 105 -17.07 -2.14 -14.43
CA GLN A 105 -18.29 -2.93 -14.57
C GLN A 105 -19.53 -2.17 -14.07
N LEU A 106 -19.42 -1.49 -12.93
CA LEU A 106 -20.50 -0.65 -12.41
C LEU A 106 -20.83 0.51 -13.37
N GLU A 107 -19.82 1.14 -13.98
CA GLU A 107 -20.03 2.22 -14.95
C GLU A 107 -20.74 1.70 -16.21
N LYS A 108 -20.34 0.54 -16.72
CA LYS A 108 -21.02 -0.11 -17.85
C LYS A 108 -22.48 -0.44 -17.51
N ASN A 109 -22.73 -1.06 -16.35
CA ASN A 109 -24.08 -1.41 -15.91
C ASN A 109 -24.96 -0.17 -15.74
N TYR A 110 -24.42 0.92 -15.20
CA TYR A 110 -25.13 2.18 -15.08
C TYR A 110 -25.49 2.79 -16.44
N ILE A 111 -24.55 2.83 -17.38
CA ILE A 111 -24.78 3.35 -18.74
C ILE A 111 -25.83 2.50 -19.46
N GLN A 112 -25.70 1.17 -19.39
CA GLN A 112 -26.64 0.25 -20.01
C GLN A 112 -28.05 0.44 -19.45
N PHE A 113 -28.20 0.47 -18.12
CA PHE A 113 -29.48 0.70 -17.47
C PHE A 113 -30.09 2.06 -17.83
N ARG A 114 -29.27 3.12 -17.88
CA ARG A 114 -29.73 4.44 -18.31
C ARG A 114 -30.28 4.42 -19.74
N ASN A 115 -29.57 3.77 -20.66
CA ASN A 115 -29.96 3.67 -22.06
C ASN A 115 -31.22 2.83 -22.25
N GLU A 116 -31.35 1.71 -21.53
CA GLU A 116 -32.53 0.83 -21.56
C GLU A 116 -33.79 1.53 -21.02
N VAL A 117 -33.65 2.42 -20.04
CA VAL A 117 -34.76 3.13 -19.40
C VAL A 117 -35.13 4.43 -20.14
N GLN A 118 -34.45 4.79 -21.23
CA GLN A 118 -34.62 6.05 -21.97
C GLN A 118 -34.63 7.30 -21.05
N ILE A 119 -33.59 7.45 -20.22
CA ILE A 119 -33.34 8.69 -19.44
C ILE A 119 -32.17 9.49 -20.02
#